data_AF-A0A840EZD2-F1
#
_entry.id   AF-A0A840EZD2-F1
#
_cell.length_a   1.000
_cell.length_b   1.000
_cell.length_c   1.000
_cell.angle_alpha   90.00
_cell.angle_beta   90.00
_cell.angle_gamma   90.00
#
_symmetry.space_group_name_H-M   'P 1'
#
loop_
_entity.id
_entity.type
_entity.pdbx_description
1 polymer ?
#
loop_
_entity_poly.entity_id
_entity_poly.type
_entity_poly.pdbx_seq_one_letter_code
_entity_poly.pdbx_strand_id
1 'polypeptide(L)' 'MTEVPMAAVADPLDDPSILAATDGRSIPGNTTRLIAADHRPVARGEIGEVQISGRGICHGCTDPVET' A
#
# COMPACT_ATOMS: atom_id res chain seq x y z
N MET A 1 7.25 -1.24 4.81
CA MET A 1 7.32 -2.28 3.76
C MET A 1 8.46 -1.90 2.84
N THR A 2 9.40 -2.81 2.62
CA THR A 2 10.64 -2.59 1.82
C THR A 2 10.54 -3.16 0.42
N GLU A 3 9.61 -4.09 0.22
CA GLU A 3 9.30 -4.80 -1.02
C GLU A 3 8.58 -3.91 -2.04
N VAL A 4 8.09 -2.75 -1.58
CA VAL A 4 7.58 -1.65 -2.40
C VAL A 4 8.19 -0.36 -1.87
N PRO A 5 9.28 0.14 -2.46
CA PRO A 5 9.93 1.37 -2.02
C PRO A 5 8.93 2.53 -2.07
N MET A 6 8.62 3.08 -0.89
CA MET A 6 7.60 4.13 -0.70
C MET A 6 6.26 3.77 -1.35
N ALA A 7 5.42 2.98 -0.67
CA ALA A 7 4.10 2.62 -1.16
C ALA A 7 3.13 3.82 -1.28
N ALA A 8 3.13 4.70 -0.28
CA ALA A 8 2.30 5.88 -0.18
C ALA A 8 3.08 7.01 0.52
N VAL A 9 2.61 8.25 0.37
CA VAL A 9 3.19 9.41 1.04
C VAL A 9 2.11 10.40 1.45
N ALA A 10 2.26 10.96 2.64
CA ALA A 10 1.46 12.08 3.12
C ALA A 10 1.89 13.38 2.46
N ASP A 11 0.94 14.27 2.21
CA ASP A 11 1.22 15.63 1.75
C ASP A 11 1.31 16.55 2.97
N PRO A 12 2.42 17.29 3.16
CA PRO A 12 2.58 18.14 4.34
C PRO A 12 1.53 19.27 4.45
N LEU A 13 0.75 19.52 3.38
CA LEU A 13 -0.33 20.49 3.36
C LEU A 13 -1.71 19.89 3.71
N ASP A 14 -1.81 18.57 3.87
CA ASP A 14 -3.06 17.94 4.33
C ASP A 14 -3.41 18.37 5.76
N ASP A 15 -4.69 18.34 6.10
CA ASP A 15 -5.18 18.65 7.45
C ASP A 15 -4.50 17.74 8.49
N PRO A 16 -4.12 18.26 9.68
CA PRO A 16 -3.47 17.46 10.72
C PRO A 16 -4.24 16.19 11.12
N SER A 17 -5.58 16.21 11.05
CA SER A 17 -6.40 15.03 11.35
C SER A 17 -6.24 13.91 10.30
N ILE A 18 -5.99 14.26 9.04
CA ILE A 18 -5.71 13.30 7.96
C ILE A 18 -4.29 12.74 8.11
N LEU A 19 -3.32 13.61 8.41
CA LEU A 19 -1.94 13.21 8.65
C LEU A 19 -1.81 12.24 9.83
N ALA A 20 -2.61 12.44 10.88
CA ALA A 20 -2.62 11.56 12.06
C ALA A 20 -3.31 10.20 11.81
N ALA A 21 -4.18 10.10 10.80
CA ALA A 21 -5.06 8.95 10.60
C ALA A 21 -4.72 8.11 9.36
N THR A 22 -3.80 8.54 8.49
CA THR A 22 -3.57 7.91 7.18
C THR A 22 -2.09 7.87 6.80
N ASP A 23 -1.71 6.91 5.96
CA ASP A 23 -0.39 6.85 5.30
C ASP A 23 -0.30 7.77 4.06
N GLY A 24 -1.32 8.59 3.81
CA GLY A 24 -1.40 9.50 2.67
C GLY A 24 -1.90 8.84 1.37
N ARG A 25 -1.34 9.27 0.24
CA ARG A 25 -1.77 8.88 -1.12
C ARG A 25 -0.79 7.89 -1.73
N SER A 26 -1.31 6.92 -2.48
CA SER A 26 -0.51 5.94 -3.23
C SER A 26 0.44 6.64 -4.21
N ILE A 27 1.69 6.18 -4.30
CA ILE A 27 2.67 6.75 -5.23
C ILE A 27 2.22 6.51 -6.69
N PRO A 28 2.29 7.53 -7.57
CA PRO A 28 1.92 7.37 -8.98
C PRO A 28 2.63 6.19 -9.66
N GLY A 29 1.86 5.36 -10.36
CA GLY A 29 2.36 4.14 -11.01
C GLY A 29 2.21 2.87 -10.15
N ASN A 30 1.86 3.01 -8.87
CA ASN A 30 1.35 1.92 -8.04
C ASN A 30 -0.19 1.96 -8.01
N THR A 31 -0.79 0.80 -7.75
CA THR A 31 -2.22 0.64 -7.47
C THR A 31 -2.35 -0.01 -6.10
N THR A 32 -3.06 0.64 -5.19
CA THR A 32 -3.36 0.12 -3.85
C THR A 32 -4.82 -0.30 -3.79
N ARG A 33 -5.10 -1.52 -3.33
CA ARG A 33 -6.46 -2.03 -3.11
C ARG A 33 -6.57 -2.71 -1.75
N LEU A 34 -7.78 -2.73 -1.21
CA LEU A 34 -8.12 -3.52 -0.03
C LEU A 34 -8.87 -4.78 -0.48
N ILE A 35 -8.42 -5.94 0.01
CA ILE A 35 -9.03 -7.24 -0.31
C ILE A 35 -9.44 -7.99 0.96
N ALA A 36 -10.49 -8.78 0.87
CA ALA A 36 -10.86 -9.73 1.91
C ALA A 36 -9.99 -10.99 1.82
N ALA A 37 -10.11 -11.86 2.83
CA ALA A 37 -9.36 -13.11 2.91
C ALA A 37 -9.62 -14.09 1.75
N ASP A 38 -10.71 -13.91 1.01
CA ASP A 38 -11.05 -14.68 -0.19
C ASP A 38 -10.51 -14.05 -1.49
N HIS A 39 -9.61 -13.06 -1.36
CA HIS A 39 -9.00 -12.28 -2.44
C HIS A 39 -9.98 -11.43 -3.27
N ARG A 40 -11.18 -11.16 -2.76
CA ARG A 40 -12.13 -10.23 -3.40
C ARG A 40 -11.97 -8.80 -2.87
N PRO A 41 -12.25 -7.76 -3.67
CA PRO A 41 -12.26 -6.38 -3.19
C PRO A 41 -13.26 -6.19 -2.05
N VAL A 42 -12.89 -5.42 -1.03
CA VAL A 42 -13.82 -5.00 0.05
C VAL A 42 -14.59 -3.75 -0.35
N ALA A 43 -15.74 -3.51 0.29
CA ALA A 43 -16.49 -2.28 0.08
C ALA A 43 -15.79 -1.07 0.72
N ARG A 44 -16.18 0.13 0.29
CA ARG A 44 -15.65 1.37 0.87
C ARG A 44 -15.97 1.45 2.37
N GLY A 45 -14.94 1.65 3.18
CA GLY A 45 -15.06 1.77 4.64
C GLY A 45 -14.92 0.45 5.39
N GLU A 46 -14.80 -0.67 4.68
CA GLU A 46 -14.51 -1.97 5.28
C GLU A 46 -13.00 -2.20 5.41
N ILE A 47 -12.63 -3.01 6.41
CA ILE A 47 -11.24 -3.40 6.64
C ILE A 47 -10.89 -4.55 5.70
N GLY A 48 -9.71 -4.47 5.09
CA GLY A 48 -9.15 -5.52 4.26
C GLY A 48 -7.63 -5.50 4.28
N GLU A 49 -7.03 -6.53 3.70
CA GLU A 49 -5.59 -6.59 3.47
C GLU A 49 -5.19 -5.58 2.39
N VAL A 50 -4.13 -4.81 2.65
CA VAL A 50 -3.56 -3.88 1.68
C VAL A 50 -2.76 -4.66 0.66
N GLN A 51 -3.17 -4.59 -0.60
CA GLN A 51 -2.44 -5.18 -1.72
C GLN A 51 -1.97 -4.08 -2.68
N ILE A 52 -0.71 -4.18 -3.09
CA ILE A 52 -0.08 -3.22 -3.98
C ILE A 52 0.37 -3.94 -5.26
N SER A 53 0.13 -3.31 -6.40
CA SER A 53 0.70 -3.70 -7.68
C SER A 53 1.25 -2.48 -8.40
N GLY A 54 2.08 -2.69 -9.43
CA GLY A 54 2.58 -1.61 -10.29
C GLY A 54 4.09 -1.57 -10.39
N ARG A 55 4.60 -0.41 -10.78
CA ARG A 55 6.01 -0.24 -11.17
C ARG A 55 6.98 -0.23 -10.00
N GLY A 56 6.50 0.06 -8.79
CA GLY A 56 7.32 0.10 -7.58
C GLY A 56 7.52 -1.24 -6.89
N ILE A 57 6.96 -2.34 -7.41
CA ILE A 57 7.13 -3.66 -6.80
C ILE A 57 8.54 -4.19 -7.07
N CYS A 58 9.27 -4.53 -6.01
CA CYS A 58 10.56 -5.23 -6.11
C CYS A 58 10.38 -6.63 -6.68
N HIS A 59 11.43 -7.19 -7.30
CA HIS A 59 11.38 -8.54 -7.88
C HIS A 59 11.18 -9.66 -6.85
N GLY A 60 11.49 -9.39 -5.58
CA GLY A 60 11.40 -10.34 -4.48
C GLY A 60 12.50 -10.08 -3.45
N CYS A 61 12.57 -10.95 -2.45
CA CYS A 61 13.70 -10.99 -1.52
C CYS A 61 14.93 -11.59 -2.22
N THR A 62 16.12 -11.16 -1.81
CA THR A 62 17.38 -11.68 -2.38
C THR A 62 18.01 -12.80 -1.55
N ASP A 63 17.47 -13.08 -0.36
CA ASP A 63 17.96 -14.18 0.48
C ASP A 63 17.51 -15.52 -0.12
N PRO A 64 18.44 -16.39 -0.56
CA PRO A 64 18.10 -17.66 -1.20
C PRO A 64 17.42 -18.68 -0.27
N VAL A 65 17.41 -18.46 1.05
CA VAL A 65 16.69 -19.32 2.02
C VAL A 65 15.23 -18.87 2.20
N GLU A 66 14.92 -17.61 1.86
CA GLU A 66 13.57 -17.04 1.96
C GLU A 66 12.81 -17.00 0.63
N THR A 67 13.45 -17.36 -0.49
CA THR A 67 12.86 -17.38 -1.86
C THR A 67 12.27 -18.72 -2.28
#